data_AF-A0A7C6G3F3-F1
#
_entry.id   AF-A0A7C6G3F3-F1
#
_cell.length_a   1.000
_cell.length_b   1.000
_cell.length_c   1.000
_cell.angle_alpha   90.00
_cell.angle_beta   90.00
_cell.angle_gamma   90.00
#
_symmetry.space_group_name_H-M   'P 1'
#
loop_
_entity.id
_entity.type
_entity.pdbx_description
1 polymer ?
#
loop_
_entity_poly.entity_id
_entity_poly.type
_entity_poly.pdbx_seq_one_letter_code
_entity_poly.pdbx_strand_id
1 'polypeptide(L)'
;MNFYNQIKTNSDYIYEKSYTEKNSKFYALVKRNNQKILATTDDDFGNEIEDIHYVPINRNTMSIFKEKFPEFYPITIPEDKQSFGIGDRLGNATAAHLDVIKHYNVFPVLAQQSMRELILTDRTYEDVINSAALSCFEVGYSDGYAADGDHLKELPDILDALRIGCTMITIDCSDKIGDLDVYEDKEGIGFWDNLSDSEQESMLSIKNEFEVVMSKKVSKEEFLKEIWIYYDSIKYINHIYIETSKAGYKDINFEISIDENKSTTTLFGHWFIADMLSGYQFPVFSIAPRFVGEFQKGIDYIGSIEEFKENVKEHYKISNHFGHRLSFHSGSDKFSVFNSIGEIVKQPYHIKIAGTNWLEAVRVISVKNKDLFRKIYEISYENLDKAKKLYDIKTTLQDVKNINDIDESEYASLLDKDAYRQLLHVCYGYILEVAELKEDIMNLLSEEEDFYYSKLGSHFEKHLTELQAPKK
;
A
#
# COMPACT_ATOMS: atom_id res chain seq x y z
N MET A 1 3.86 17.84 -41.13
CA MET A 1 3.53 18.76 -40.00
C MET A 1 4.24 18.17 -38.78
N ASN A 2 4.87 18.97 -37.90
CA ASN A 2 5.57 18.41 -36.73
C ASN A 2 4.57 17.56 -35.89
N PHE A 3 4.96 16.37 -35.44
CA PHE A 3 4.12 15.41 -34.69
C PHE A 3 3.28 16.11 -33.61
N TYR A 4 3.92 16.97 -32.81
CA TYR A 4 3.27 17.73 -31.73
C TYR A 4 2.10 18.59 -32.25
N ASN A 5 2.24 19.22 -33.42
CA ASN A 5 1.18 20.04 -34.01
C ASN A 5 0.01 19.18 -34.50
N GLN A 6 0.27 17.95 -34.97
CA GLN A 6 -0.79 17.03 -35.42
C GLN A 6 -1.58 16.46 -34.24
N ILE A 7 -0.92 16.07 -33.14
CA ILE A 7 -1.64 15.60 -31.95
C ILE A 7 -2.45 16.73 -31.29
N LYS A 8 -1.94 17.97 -31.34
CA LYS A 8 -2.63 19.16 -30.80
C LYS A 8 -3.92 19.49 -31.54
N THR A 9 -4.01 19.19 -32.83
CA THR A 9 -5.24 19.41 -33.60
C THR A 9 -6.28 18.30 -33.44
N ASN A 10 -5.87 17.11 -33.00
CA ASN A 10 -6.71 15.90 -32.99
C ASN A 10 -7.02 15.36 -31.59
N SER A 11 -6.59 16.07 -30.54
CA SER A 11 -6.76 15.66 -29.14
C SER A 11 -7.39 16.77 -28.31
N ASP A 12 -8.15 16.39 -27.29
CA ASP A 12 -8.78 17.31 -26.34
C ASP A 12 -7.72 17.94 -25.42
N TYR A 13 -6.69 17.15 -25.06
CA TYR A 13 -5.61 17.55 -24.18
C TYR A 13 -4.33 16.76 -24.49
N ILE A 14 -3.16 17.34 -24.21
CA ILE A 14 -1.85 16.68 -24.32
C ILE A 14 -1.19 16.74 -22.95
N TYR A 15 -0.74 15.58 -22.45
CA TYR A 15 0.09 15.52 -21.25
C TYR A 15 1.53 15.88 -21.64
N GLU A 16 1.88 17.17 -21.58
CA GLU A 16 3.12 17.68 -22.19
C GLU A 16 4.40 16.98 -21.70
N LYS A 17 4.45 16.57 -20.42
CA LYS A 17 5.60 15.86 -19.84
C LYS A 17 5.78 14.43 -20.37
N SER A 18 4.75 13.86 -21.00
CA SER A 18 4.82 12.55 -21.66
C SER A 18 5.36 12.61 -23.09
N TYR A 19 5.50 13.81 -23.67
CA TYR A 19 6.05 13.94 -25.02
C TYR A 19 7.52 13.53 -25.02
N THR A 20 7.85 12.48 -25.77
CA THR A 20 9.21 11.97 -25.88
C THR A 20 9.53 11.47 -27.28
N GLU A 21 10.81 11.52 -27.64
CA GLU A 21 11.37 10.94 -28.86
C GLU A 21 12.33 9.81 -28.48
N LYS A 22 12.10 8.61 -29.01
CA LYS A 22 12.95 7.44 -28.80
C LYS A 22 13.13 6.72 -30.12
N ASN A 23 14.38 6.47 -30.53
CA ASN A 23 14.72 5.81 -31.79
C ASN A 23 14.04 6.43 -33.04
N SER A 24 13.99 7.77 -33.10
CA SER A 24 13.32 8.53 -34.17
C SER A 24 11.81 8.25 -34.30
N LYS A 25 11.20 7.70 -33.26
CA LYS A 25 9.76 7.57 -33.11
C LYS A 25 9.29 8.52 -32.00
N PHE A 26 8.11 9.10 -32.18
CA PHE A 26 7.51 10.02 -31.21
C PHE A 26 6.40 9.33 -30.42
N TYR A 27 6.25 9.73 -29.17
CA TYR A 27 5.22 9.24 -28.27
C TYR A 27 4.68 10.41 -27.44
N ALA A 28 3.39 10.39 -27.17
CA ALA A 28 2.75 11.27 -26.20
C ALA A 28 1.48 10.61 -25.68
N LEU A 29 1.22 10.77 -24.39
CA LEU A 29 -0.11 10.54 -23.85
C LEU A 29 -0.99 11.74 -24.20
N VAL A 30 -2.17 11.47 -24.74
CA VAL A 30 -3.17 12.47 -25.09
C VAL A 30 -4.53 12.06 -24.54
N LYS A 31 -5.44 13.02 -24.43
CA LYS A 31 -6.84 12.78 -24.10
C LYS A 31 -7.70 12.93 -25.34
N ARG A 32 -8.52 11.93 -25.65
CA ARG A 32 -9.53 11.97 -26.73
C ARG A 32 -10.81 11.34 -26.23
N ASN A 33 -11.94 12.02 -26.42
CA ASN A 33 -13.24 11.57 -25.92
C ASN A 33 -13.20 11.21 -24.43
N ASN A 34 -12.53 12.06 -23.64
CA ASN A 34 -12.34 11.89 -22.20
C ASN A 34 -11.54 10.64 -21.78
N GLN A 35 -10.84 9.96 -22.70
CA GLN A 35 -9.99 8.81 -22.42
C GLN A 35 -8.52 9.10 -22.72
N LYS A 36 -7.63 8.56 -21.89
CA LYS A 36 -6.19 8.58 -22.12
C LYS A 36 -5.84 7.59 -23.24
N ILE A 37 -5.10 8.06 -24.25
CA ILE A 37 -4.71 7.31 -25.44
C ILE A 37 -3.23 7.60 -25.72
N LEU A 38 -2.48 6.58 -26.16
CA LEU A 38 -1.11 6.75 -26.62
C LEU A 38 -1.12 7.21 -28.08
N ALA A 39 -0.64 8.43 -28.34
CA ALA A 39 -0.33 8.90 -29.69
C ALA A 39 1.12 8.55 -30.01
N THR A 40 1.38 7.88 -31.14
CA THR A 40 2.75 7.48 -31.50
C THR A 40 2.97 7.34 -33.00
N THR A 41 4.21 7.50 -33.47
CA THR A 41 4.62 7.15 -34.84
C THR A 41 5.26 5.75 -34.92
N ASP A 42 5.25 5.00 -33.82
CA ASP A 42 5.86 3.67 -33.72
C ASP A 42 4.88 2.59 -34.17
N ASP A 43 5.23 1.92 -35.26
CA ASP A 43 4.40 0.92 -35.94
C ASP A 43 4.27 -0.37 -35.12
N ASP A 44 5.11 -0.56 -34.11
CA ASP A 44 4.97 -1.69 -33.18
C ASP A 44 3.66 -1.60 -32.36
N PHE A 45 3.10 -0.40 -32.19
CA PHE A 45 1.82 -0.19 -31.48
C PHE A 45 0.59 -0.24 -32.41
N GLY A 46 0.75 -0.27 -33.74
CA GLY A 46 -0.37 -0.21 -34.66
C GLY A 46 -0.01 -0.43 -36.14
N ASN A 47 -0.94 -1.03 -36.88
CA ASN A 47 -0.80 -1.36 -38.30
C ASN A 47 -1.52 -0.37 -39.24
N GLU A 48 -1.95 0.82 -38.78
CA GLU A 48 -2.71 1.74 -39.62
C GLU A 48 -1.84 2.50 -40.62
N ILE A 49 -2.47 2.99 -41.69
CA ILE A 49 -1.84 3.64 -42.87
C ILE A 49 -1.54 5.13 -42.59
N GLU A 50 -1.76 5.61 -41.36
CA GLU A 50 -1.59 7.01 -40.95
C GLU A 50 -0.17 7.31 -40.41
N ASP A 51 0.27 8.56 -40.52
CA ASP A 51 1.57 9.01 -39.98
C ASP A 51 1.64 8.95 -38.43
N ILE A 52 0.49 8.92 -37.74
CA ILE A 52 0.36 8.86 -36.27
C ILE A 52 -0.72 7.83 -35.90
N HIS A 53 -0.36 6.88 -35.05
CA HIS A 53 -1.24 5.90 -34.42
C HIS A 53 -1.82 6.47 -33.12
N TYR A 54 -3.13 6.37 -32.91
CA TYR A 54 -3.81 6.70 -31.66
C TYR A 54 -4.32 5.42 -31.00
N VAL A 55 -3.53 4.87 -30.09
CA VAL A 55 -3.69 3.49 -29.60
C VAL A 55 -4.35 3.50 -28.22
N PRO A 56 -5.52 2.83 -28.05
CA PRO A 56 -6.16 2.71 -26.76
C PRO A 56 -5.25 2.02 -25.74
N ILE A 57 -5.29 2.47 -24.49
CA ILE A 57 -4.55 1.82 -23.40
C ILE A 57 -5.28 0.52 -23.02
N ASN A 58 -4.64 -0.61 -23.30
CA ASN A 58 -5.12 -1.95 -22.95
C ASN A 58 -3.91 -2.88 -22.70
N ARG A 59 -4.15 -4.14 -22.35
CA ARG A 59 -3.08 -5.11 -22.03
C ARG A 59 -2.06 -5.28 -23.16
N ASN A 60 -2.49 -5.32 -24.43
CA ASN A 60 -1.59 -5.46 -25.57
C ASN A 60 -0.70 -4.21 -25.72
N THR A 61 -1.31 -3.02 -25.65
CA THR A 61 -0.58 -1.75 -25.68
C THR A 61 0.44 -1.68 -24.55
N MET A 62 0.07 -2.07 -23.32
CA MET A 62 0.96 -2.04 -22.17
C MET A 62 2.08 -3.08 -22.24
N SER A 63 1.85 -4.25 -22.87
CA SER A 63 2.92 -5.22 -23.13
C SER A 63 4.00 -4.63 -24.02
N ILE A 64 3.63 -3.98 -25.14
CA ILE A 64 4.59 -3.32 -26.04
C ILE A 64 5.23 -2.12 -25.33
N PHE A 65 4.45 -1.37 -24.57
CA PHE A 65 4.93 -0.25 -23.77
C PHE A 65 6.04 -0.68 -22.79
N LYS A 66 5.91 -1.84 -22.14
CA LYS A 66 6.93 -2.40 -21.24
C LYS A 66 8.26 -2.66 -21.93
N GLU A 67 8.23 -3.22 -23.13
CA GLU A 67 9.44 -3.48 -23.91
C GLU A 67 10.13 -2.17 -24.35
N LYS A 68 9.32 -1.16 -24.68
CA LYS A 68 9.78 0.14 -25.20
C LYS A 68 10.25 1.08 -24.11
N PHE A 69 9.64 1.04 -22.93
CA PHE A 69 9.92 1.95 -21.81
C PHE A 69 10.13 1.20 -20.49
N PRO A 70 11.11 0.29 -20.41
CA PRO A 70 11.42 -0.43 -19.17
C PRO A 70 11.79 0.52 -18.02
N GLU A 71 12.24 1.75 -18.31
CA GLU A 71 12.52 2.79 -17.32
C GLU A 71 11.30 3.24 -16.49
N PHE A 72 10.08 3.01 -16.98
CA PHE A 72 8.84 3.29 -16.24
C PHE A 72 8.27 2.07 -15.54
N TYR A 73 9.03 0.98 -15.41
CA TYR A 73 8.60 -0.21 -14.66
C TYR A 73 9.31 -0.32 -13.31
N PRO A 74 8.75 -1.10 -12.37
CA PRO A 74 9.23 -1.12 -10.99
C PRO A 74 10.69 -1.57 -10.86
N ILE A 75 11.37 -0.98 -9.89
CA ILE A 75 12.68 -1.39 -9.37
C ILE A 75 12.58 -1.64 -7.87
N THR A 76 13.59 -2.28 -7.27
CA THR A 76 13.67 -2.43 -5.82
C THR A 76 13.94 -1.09 -5.13
N ILE A 77 13.43 -0.95 -3.92
CA ILE A 77 13.62 0.22 -3.08
C ILE A 77 15.10 0.30 -2.66
N PRO A 78 15.79 1.43 -2.89
CA PRO A 78 17.17 1.59 -2.46
C PRO A 78 17.31 1.56 -0.94
N GLU A 79 18.37 0.94 -0.42
CA GLU A 79 18.61 0.71 1.01
C GLU A 79 18.64 2.01 1.84
N ASP A 80 19.13 3.11 1.26
CA ASP A 80 19.32 4.41 1.91
C ASP A 80 18.08 5.33 1.86
N LYS A 81 17.01 4.93 1.17
CA LYS A 81 15.81 5.75 1.00
C LYS A 81 14.69 5.33 1.93
N GLN A 82 14.08 6.28 2.63
CA GLN A 82 12.72 6.09 3.16
C GLN A 82 11.77 5.77 2.01
N SER A 83 10.77 4.94 2.25
CA SER A 83 9.79 4.57 1.22
C SER A 83 8.36 4.85 1.66
N PHE A 84 7.52 5.12 0.68
CA PHE A 84 6.11 5.42 0.92
C PHE A 84 5.24 4.64 -0.06
N GLY A 85 4.43 3.74 0.49
CA GLY A 85 3.36 2.98 -0.14
C GLY A 85 2.17 3.83 -0.47
N ILE A 86 1.83 3.93 -1.75
CA ILE A 86 0.78 4.82 -2.26
C ILE A 86 -0.25 4.02 -3.06
N GLY A 87 -1.00 3.17 -2.36
CA GLY A 87 -1.97 2.28 -2.98
C GLY A 87 -3.09 3.03 -3.70
N ASP A 88 -3.39 2.61 -4.93
CA ASP A 88 -4.40 3.24 -5.78
C ASP A 88 -5.39 2.18 -6.25
N ARG A 89 -6.58 2.18 -5.66
CA ARG A 89 -7.65 1.22 -5.97
C ARG A 89 -8.30 1.45 -7.34
N LEU A 90 -8.21 2.66 -7.88
CA LEU A 90 -8.85 3.05 -9.13
C LEU A 90 -7.88 3.03 -10.33
N GLY A 91 -6.58 3.17 -10.08
CA GLY A 91 -5.53 3.17 -11.09
C GLY A 91 -5.38 4.49 -11.85
N ASN A 92 -5.93 5.60 -11.32
CA ASN A 92 -5.88 6.93 -11.93
C ASN A 92 -5.39 8.05 -10.98
N ALA A 93 -4.93 7.72 -9.77
CA ALA A 93 -4.46 8.68 -8.77
C ALA A 93 -2.94 8.92 -8.83
N THR A 94 -2.18 7.97 -9.39
CA THR A 94 -0.72 7.92 -9.28
C THR A 94 -0.01 9.18 -9.84
N ALA A 95 -0.48 9.75 -10.94
CA ALA A 95 0.11 10.96 -11.52
C ALA A 95 0.08 12.16 -10.54
N ALA A 96 -1.03 12.33 -9.80
CA ALA A 96 -1.15 13.37 -8.79
C ALA A 96 -0.17 13.15 -7.62
N HIS A 97 0.02 11.91 -7.19
CA HIS A 97 0.99 11.58 -6.15
C HIS A 97 2.42 11.87 -6.58
N LEU A 98 2.77 11.55 -7.82
CA LEU A 98 4.08 11.82 -8.40
C LEU A 98 4.41 13.32 -8.45
N ASP A 99 3.42 14.16 -8.76
CA ASP A 99 3.61 15.61 -8.76
C ASP A 99 3.94 16.18 -7.37
N VAL A 100 3.64 15.46 -6.29
CA VAL A 100 4.02 15.83 -4.92
C VAL A 100 5.34 15.16 -4.52
N ILE A 101 5.40 13.82 -4.53
CA ILE A 101 6.54 13.07 -3.94
C ILE A 101 7.86 13.33 -4.66
N LYS A 102 7.85 13.76 -5.93
CA LYS A 102 9.08 14.13 -6.65
C LYS A 102 9.88 15.25 -5.97
N HIS A 103 9.24 16.04 -5.10
CA HIS A 103 9.86 17.11 -4.30
C HIS A 103 10.44 16.63 -2.96
N TYR A 104 10.30 15.33 -2.65
CA TYR A 104 10.74 14.71 -1.41
C TYR A 104 11.82 13.67 -1.67
N ASN A 105 12.74 13.51 -0.73
CA ASN A 105 13.77 12.47 -0.74
C ASN A 105 13.20 11.14 -0.19
N VAL A 106 12.07 10.72 -0.75
CA VAL A 106 11.32 9.52 -0.37
C VAL A 106 11.07 8.71 -1.63
N PHE A 107 11.32 7.41 -1.57
CA PHE A 107 11.16 6.50 -2.68
C PHE A 107 9.70 6.02 -2.78
N PRO A 108 9.01 6.24 -3.91
CA PRO A 108 7.61 5.86 -4.03
C PRO A 108 7.45 4.35 -4.28
N VAL A 109 6.48 3.75 -3.61
CA VAL A 109 5.94 2.42 -3.93
C VAL A 109 4.55 2.66 -4.52
N LEU A 110 4.49 2.93 -5.83
CA LEU A 110 3.28 3.40 -6.52
C LEU A 110 2.28 2.27 -6.80
N ALA A 111 2.80 1.07 -7.05
CA ALA A 111 1.98 -0.08 -7.37
C ALA A 111 1.82 -0.96 -6.13
N GLN A 112 0.85 -0.62 -5.28
CA GLN A 112 0.57 -1.35 -4.05
C GLN A 112 -0.93 -1.65 -3.94
N GLN A 113 -1.28 -2.93 -3.87
CA GLN A 113 -2.63 -3.38 -3.48
C GLN A 113 -2.52 -4.74 -2.80
N SER A 114 -3.39 -4.95 -1.81
CA SER A 114 -3.57 -6.27 -1.21
C SER A 114 -4.38 -7.19 -2.12
N MET A 115 -4.23 -8.51 -1.96
CA MET A 115 -5.08 -9.49 -2.67
C MET A 115 -6.58 -9.24 -2.44
N ARG A 116 -6.94 -8.82 -1.22
CA ARG A 116 -8.31 -8.42 -0.85
C ARG A 116 -8.81 -7.27 -1.72
N GLU A 117 -7.99 -6.23 -1.92
CA GLU A 117 -8.33 -5.08 -2.76
C GLU A 117 -8.42 -5.45 -4.25
N LEU A 118 -7.53 -6.32 -4.74
CA LEU A 118 -7.58 -6.81 -6.12
C LEU A 118 -8.90 -7.52 -6.41
N ILE A 119 -9.31 -8.45 -5.54
CA ILE A 119 -10.57 -9.17 -5.65
C ILE A 119 -11.76 -8.19 -5.60
N LEU A 120 -11.78 -7.27 -4.63
CA LEU A 120 -12.88 -6.34 -4.44
C LEU A 120 -13.00 -5.27 -5.54
N THR A 121 -11.95 -5.03 -6.31
CA THR A 121 -11.94 -4.01 -7.39
C THR A 121 -12.00 -4.62 -8.79
N ASP A 122 -11.99 -5.95 -8.89
CA ASP A 122 -11.82 -6.71 -10.13
C ASP A 122 -10.60 -6.23 -10.91
N ARG A 123 -9.43 -6.26 -10.25
CA ARG A 123 -8.14 -5.87 -10.80
C ARG A 123 -7.10 -6.94 -10.55
N THR A 124 -6.02 -6.90 -11.33
CA THR A 124 -4.85 -7.75 -11.18
C THR A 124 -3.62 -6.93 -10.84
N TYR A 125 -2.56 -7.54 -10.29
CA TYR A 125 -1.27 -6.87 -10.10
C TYR A 125 -0.71 -6.27 -11.40
N GLU A 126 -0.97 -6.90 -12.54
CA GLU A 126 -0.56 -6.37 -13.84
C GLU A 126 -1.26 -5.04 -14.14
N ASP A 127 -2.57 -4.93 -13.84
CA ASP A 127 -3.31 -3.67 -13.99
C ASP A 127 -2.74 -2.58 -13.06
N VAL A 128 -2.33 -2.94 -11.83
CA VAL A 128 -1.73 -1.99 -10.87
C VAL A 128 -0.38 -1.47 -11.36
N ILE A 129 0.51 -2.37 -11.79
CA ILE A 129 1.84 -1.99 -12.29
C ILE A 129 1.71 -1.17 -13.57
N ASN A 130 0.83 -1.57 -14.50
CA ASN A 130 0.64 -0.86 -15.75
C ASN A 130 0.04 0.55 -15.55
N SER A 131 -0.91 0.72 -14.63
CA SER A 131 -1.43 2.04 -14.25
C SER A 131 -0.33 2.95 -13.68
N ALA A 132 0.55 2.41 -12.83
CA ALA A 132 1.66 3.16 -12.27
C ALA A 132 2.71 3.54 -13.32
N ALA A 133 3.05 2.61 -14.23
CA ALA A 133 3.97 2.84 -15.32
C ALA A 133 3.47 3.92 -16.29
N LEU A 134 2.19 3.85 -16.66
CA LEU A 134 1.55 4.87 -17.51
C LEU A 134 1.55 6.25 -16.82
N SER A 135 1.31 6.30 -15.51
CA SER A 135 1.34 7.54 -14.75
C SER A 135 2.75 8.13 -14.65
N CYS A 136 3.79 7.28 -14.53
CA CYS A 136 5.18 7.74 -14.60
C CYS A 136 5.48 8.38 -15.96
N PHE A 137 5.03 7.76 -17.05
CA PHE A 137 5.14 8.32 -18.39
C PHE A 137 4.37 9.63 -18.56
N GLU A 138 3.13 9.69 -18.07
CA GLU A 138 2.26 10.86 -18.11
C GLU A 138 2.96 12.12 -17.56
N VAL A 139 3.63 11.98 -16.42
CA VAL A 139 4.32 13.10 -15.77
C VAL A 139 5.83 13.16 -16.05
N GLY A 140 6.35 12.29 -16.91
CA GLY A 140 7.79 12.21 -17.23
C GLY A 140 8.68 11.83 -16.05
N TYR A 141 8.18 11.04 -15.09
CA TYR A 141 8.91 10.60 -13.91
C TYR A 141 9.72 9.33 -14.19
N SER A 142 11.05 9.42 -14.09
CA SER A 142 11.99 8.32 -14.39
C SER A 142 13.00 8.04 -13.27
N ASP A 143 12.78 8.59 -12.07
CA ASP A 143 13.65 8.37 -10.89
C ASP A 143 13.49 6.94 -10.30
N GLY A 144 12.53 6.15 -10.81
CA GLY A 144 12.21 4.79 -10.35
C GLY A 144 11.14 4.75 -9.25
N TYR A 145 10.42 3.63 -9.18
CA TYR A 145 9.44 3.33 -8.13
C TYR A 145 9.40 1.82 -7.86
N ALA A 146 8.78 1.40 -6.75
CA ALA A 146 8.59 -0.03 -6.44
C ALA A 146 7.13 -0.49 -6.58
N ALA A 147 6.95 -1.81 -6.74
CA ALA A 147 5.66 -2.48 -6.75
C ALA A 147 5.60 -3.49 -5.60
N ASP A 148 4.61 -3.37 -4.73
CA ASP A 148 4.42 -4.19 -3.54
C ASP A 148 3.23 -5.14 -3.70
N GLY A 149 3.54 -6.44 -3.63
CA GLY A 149 2.56 -7.49 -3.40
C GLY A 149 2.14 -7.49 -1.94
N ASP A 150 1.14 -6.67 -1.62
CA ASP A 150 0.74 -6.39 -0.23
C ASP A 150 -0.09 -7.54 0.39
N HIS A 151 0.12 -7.81 1.68
CA HIS A 151 -0.56 -8.86 2.45
C HIS A 151 -0.68 -10.24 1.76
N LEU A 152 0.42 -10.74 1.18
CA LEU A 152 0.45 -12.06 0.55
C LEU A 152 0.73 -13.16 1.58
N LYS A 153 -0.09 -14.21 1.54
CA LYS A 153 -0.05 -15.30 2.52
C LYS A 153 0.54 -16.59 1.97
N GLU A 154 0.21 -16.93 0.73
CA GLU A 154 0.52 -18.23 0.15
C GLU A 154 1.63 -18.12 -0.90
N LEU A 155 2.58 -19.07 -0.88
CA LEU A 155 3.72 -19.12 -1.81
C LEU A 155 3.33 -19.00 -3.30
N PRO A 156 2.26 -19.65 -3.81
CA PRO A 156 1.83 -19.47 -5.20
C PRO A 156 1.51 -18.01 -5.56
N ASP A 157 0.79 -17.29 -4.68
CA ASP A 157 0.43 -15.89 -4.91
C ASP A 157 1.68 -15.00 -4.90
N ILE A 158 2.66 -15.31 -4.03
CA ILE A 158 3.96 -14.63 -3.99
C ILE A 158 4.74 -14.83 -5.28
N LEU A 159 4.84 -16.08 -5.77
CA LEU A 159 5.53 -16.38 -7.03
C LEU A 159 4.84 -15.72 -8.23
N ASP A 160 3.51 -15.64 -8.22
CA ASP A 160 2.73 -14.96 -9.25
C ASP A 160 2.96 -13.44 -9.22
N ALA A 161 2.96 -12.81 -8.03
CA ALA A 161 3.24 -11.39 -7.87
C ALA A 161 4.66 -11.03 -8.35
N LEU A 162 5.66 -11.85 -8.00
CA LEU A 162 7.05 -11.70 -8.46
C LEU A 162 7.16 -11.87 -9.98
N ARG A 163 6.47 -12.87 -10.57
CA ARG A 163 6.45 -13.09 -12.03
C ARG A 163 5.89 -11.89 -12.79
N ILE A 164 4.88 -11.24 -12.23
CA ILE A 164 4.22 -10.07 -12.83
C ILE A 164 5.12 -8.82 -12.75
N GLY A 165 6.01 -8.76 -11.75
CA GLY A 165 7.02 -7.71 -11.60
C GLY A 165 6.94 -6.93 -10.29
N CYS A 166 6.33 -7.49 -9.24
CA CYS A 166 6.46 -6.92 -7.89
C CYS A 166 7.91 -7.00 -7.43
N THR A 167 8.43 -5.89 -6.89
CA THR A 167 9.81 -5.75 -6.40
C THR A 167 9.88 -5.73 -4.87
N MET A 168 8.73 -5.59 -4.22
CA MET A 168 8.51 -5.73 -2.79
C MET A 168 7.42 -6.78 -2.55
N ILE A 169 7.60 -7.60 -1.52
CA ILE A 169 6.61 -8.60 -1.11
C ILE A 169 6.36 -8.43 0.38
N THR A 170 5.11 -8.19 0.74
CA THR A 170 4.66 -8.11 2.12
C THR A 170 4.06 -9.44 2.52
N ILE A 171 4.82 -10.20 3.28
CA ILE A 171 4.42 -11.52 3.75
C ILE A 171 3.54 -11.33 4.98
N ASP A 172 2.28 -11.68 4.85
CA ASP A 172 1.31 -11.71 5.94
C ASP A 172 1.24 -13.13 6.51
N CYS A 173 1.66 -13.26 7.76
CA CYS A 173 1.66 -14.54 8.47
C CYS A 173 0.54 -14.66 9.50
N SER A 174 -0.48 -13.80 9.47
CA SER A 174 -1.59 -13.78 10.44
C SER A 174 -2.25 -15.14 10.61
N ASP A 175 -2.32 -15.95 9.56
CA ASP A 175 -3.00 -17.26 9.56
C ASP A 175 -2.08 -18.40 9.99
N LYS A 176 -0.79 -18.11 10.22
CA LYS A 176 0.25 -19.06 10.63
C LYS A 176 0.81 -18.75 12.03
N ILE A 177 0.29 -17.73 12.72
CA ILE A 177 0.64 -17.47 14.11
C ILE A 177 -0.07 -18.46 15.03
N GLY A 178 0.56 -18.80 16.16
CA GLY A 178 -0.08 -19.61 17.19
C GLY A 178 -1.31 -18.91 17.77
N ASP A 179 -2.43 -19.63 17.86
CA ASP A 179 -3.67 -19.12 18.42
C ASP A 179 -3.55 -18.98 19.95
N LEU A 180 -3.84 -17.78 20.47
CA LEU A 180 -3.79 -17.51 21.90
C LEU A 180 -4.90 -18.23 22.67
N ASP A 181 -6.05 -18.47 22.04
CA ASP A 181 -7.15 -19.19 22.66
C ASP A 181 -6.75 -20.67 22.90
N VAL A 182 -5.86 -21.21 22.06
CA VAL A 182 -5.26 -22.56 22.18
C VAL A 182 -4.03 -22.57 23.11
N TYR A 183 -3.32 -21.45 23.23
CA TYR A 183 -2.15 -21.35 24.10
C TYR A 183 -2.50 -21.59 25.58
N GLU A 184 -3.68 -21.13 26.02
CA GLU A 184 -4.16 -21.30 27.40
C GLU A 184 -4.54 -22.75 27.72
N ASP A 185 -4.62 -23.63 26.71
CA ASP A 185 -4.80 -25.07 26.87
C ASP A 185 -3.46 -25.81 27.06
N LYS A 186 -3.52 -27.11 27.39
CA LYS A 186 -2.32 -27.94 27.61
C LYS A 186 -1.40 -28.04 26.39
N GLU A 187 -1.91 -27.80 25.19
CA GLU A 187 -1.15 -27.93 23.93
C GLU A 187 -0.13 -26.78 23.77
N GLY A 188 -0.48 -25.54 24.11
CA GLY A 188 0.46 -24.41 24.08
C GLY A 188 1.59 -24.53 25.11
N ILE A 189 1.26 -25.04 26.31
CA ILE A 189 2.26 -25.30 27.36
C ILE A 189 3.22 -26.42 26.95
N GLY A 190 2.72 -27.45 26.26
CA GLY A 190 3.53 -28.58 25.79
C GLY A 190 4.38 -28.30 24.54
N PHE A 191 4.14 -27.19 23.84
CA PHE A 191 4.89 -26.82 22.62
C PHE A 191 6.40 -26.75 22.87
N TRP A 192 6.80 -26.07 23.94
CA TRP A 192 8.20 -25.93 24.33
C TRP A 192 8.88 -27.28 24.54
N ASP A 193 8.20 -28.20 25.23
CA ASP A 193 8.73 -29.53 25.55
C ASP A 193 8.88 -30.42 24.30
N ASN A 194 8.22 -30.08 23.19
CA ASN A 194 8.35 -30.79 21.91
C ASN A 194 9.50 -30.26 21.03
N LEU A 195 10.08 -29.09 21.37
CA LEU A 195 11.27 -28.59 20.69
C LEU A 195 12.49 -29.42 21.09
N SER A 196 13.41 -29.62 20.14
CA SER A 196 14.68 -30.27 20.44
C SER A 196 15.53 -29.45 21.42
N ASP A 197 16.45 -30.10 22.14
CA ASP A 197 17.36 -29.42 23.07
C ASP A 197 18.09 -28.25 22.40
N SER A 198 18.55 -28.44 21.16
CA SER A 198 19.23 -27.39 20.38
C SER A 198 18.34 -26.20 20.06
N GLU A 199 17.04 -26.44 19.79
CA GLU A 199 16.09 -25.36 19.53
C GLU A 199 15.80 -24.59 20.81
N GLN A 200 15.58 -25.30 21.93
CA GLN A 200 15.39 -24.70 23.24
C GLN A 200 16.59 -23.84 23.64
N GLU A 201 17.82 -24.34 23.46
CA GLU A 201 19.05 -23.59 23.71
C GLU A 201 19.14 -22.34 22.83
N SER A 202 18.80 -22.46 21.54
CA SER A 202 18.73 -21.32 20.62
C SER A 202 17.77 -20.25 21.13
N MET A 203 16.51 -20.61 21.44
CA MET A 203 15.51 -19.65 21.92
C MET A 203 15.91 -18.99 23.25
N LEU A 204 16.53 -19.75 24.16
CA LEU A 204 17.06 -19.20 25.41
C LEU A 204 18.19 -18.20 25.15
N SER A 205 19.04 -18.44 24.14
CA SER A 205 20.05 -17.48 23.70
C SER A 205 19.42 -16.17 23.23
N ILE A 206 18.39 -16.24 22.37
CA ILE A 206 17.65 -15.06 21.87
C ILE A 206 17.09 -14.24 23.04
N LYS A 207 16.45 -14.91 24.01
CA LYS A 207 15.94 -14.25 25.23
C LYS A 207 17.05 -13.58 26.01
N ASN A 208 18.15 -14.27 26.27
CA ASN A 208 19.26 -13.73 27.05
C ASN A 208 19.88 -12.51 26.36
N GLU A 209 20.04 -12.54 25.04
CA GLU A 209 20.56 -11.42 24.27
C GLU A 209 19.62 -10.21 24.31
N PHE A 210 18.31 -10.41 24.09
CA PHE A 210 17.31 -9.37 24.28
C PHE A 210 17.41 -8.73 25.67
N GLU A 211 17.48 -9.54 26.73
CA GLU A 211 17.51 -9.01 28.11
C GLU A 211 18.74 -8.15 28.38
N VAL A 212 19.86 -8.45 27.74
CA VAL A 212 21.11 -7.70 27.83
C VAL A 212 21.02 -6.42 27.00
N VAL A 213 20.70 -6.53 25.71
CA VAL A 213 20.72 -5.42 24.76
C VAL A 213 19.62 -4.40 25.07
N MET A 214 18.39 -4.88 25.31
CA MET A 214 17.24 -4.02 25.60
C MET A 214 17.15 -3.64 27.08
N SER A 215 17.97 -4.23 27.95
CA SER A 215 17.94 -4.00 29.42
C SER A 215 16.53 -4.19 30.02
N LYS A 216 15.79 -5.18 29.51
CA LYS A 216 14.41 -5.52 29.92
C LYS A 216 14.32 -7.01 30.21
N LYS A 217 13.66 -7.41 31.30
CA LYS A 217 13.45 -8.82 31.60
C LYS A 217 12.23 -9.36 30.86
N VAL A 218 12.34 -10.59 30.38
CA VAL A 218 11.22 -11.32 29.77
C VAL A 218 10.78 -12.38 30.75
N SER A 219 9.50 -12.34 31.13
CA SER A 219 8.94 -13.37 32.01
C SER A 219 8.94 -14.73 31.32
N LYS A 220 8.93 -15.83 32.08
CA LYS A 220 8.82 -17.17 31.49
C LYS A 220 7.53 -17.31 30.66
N GLU A 221 6.44 -16.71 31.13
CA GLU A 221 5.15 -16.75 30.45
C GLU A 221 5.20 -16.02 29.11
N GLU A 222 5.70 -14.78 29.09
CA GLU A 222 5.89 -14.00 27.85
C GLU A 222 6.82 -14.74 26.88
N PHE A 223 7.94 -15.26 27.36
CA PHE A 223 8.89 -16.00 26.53
C PHE A 223 8.25 -17.18 25.80
N LEU A 224 7.52 -18.03 26.53
CA LEU A 224 6.85 -19.20 25.97
C LEU A 224 5.71 -18.79 25.02
N LYS A 225 4.98 -17.73 25.37
CA LYS A 225 3.88 -17.19 24.56
C LYS A 225 4.38 -16.66 23.22
N GLU A 226 5.45 -15.85 23.20
CA GLU A 226 5.99 -15.31 21.95
C GLU A 226 6.56 -16.40 21.02
N ILE A 227 7.18 -17.44 21.60
CA ILE A 227 7.62 -18.61 20.84
C ILE A 227 6.41 -19.30 20.18
N TRP A 228 5.36 -19.57 20.96
CA TRP A 228 4.14 -20.18 20.44
C TRP A 228 3.53 -19.35 19.31
N ILE A 229 3.44 -18.02 19.47
CA ILE A 229 2.85 -17.14 18.46
C ILE A 229 3.67 -17.17 17.16
N TYR A 230 5.00 -17.06 17.22
CA TYR A 230 5.79 -16.72 16.03
C TYR A 230 6.67 -17.85 15.46
N TYR A 231 6.96 -18.92 16.19
CA TYR A 231 7.96 -19.90 15.75
C TYR A 231 7.63 -20.54 14.39
N ASP A 232 6.39 -20.99 14.17
CA ASP A 232 5.99 -21.65 12.92
C ASP A 232 5.84 -20.65 11.75
N SER A 233 5.37 -19.43 12.02
CA SER A 233 5.30 -18.39 11.00
C SER A 233 6.68 -17.97 10.50
N ILE A 234 7.68 -17.86 11.38
CA ILE A 234 9.06 -17.54 10.99
C ILE A 234 9.67 -18.66 10.14
N LYS A 235 9.39 -19.93 10.45
CA LYS A 235 9.82 -21.06 9.59
C LYS A 235 9.17 -21.02 8.22
N TYR A 236 7.90 -20.64 8.15
CA TYR A 236 7.20 -20.47 6.87
C TYR A 236 7.76 -19.30 6.05
N ILE A 237 8.09 -18.16 6.67
CA ILE A 237 8.77 -17.03 6.03
C ILE A 237 10.11 -17.48 5.43
N ASN A 238 10.91 -18.24 6.18
CA ASN A 238 12.16 -18.79 5.66
C ASN A 238 11.92 -19.77 4.48
N HIS A 239 10.87 -20.58 4.54
CA HIS A 239 10.48 -21.44 3.42
C HIS A 239 10.14 -20.62 2.16
N ILE A 240 9.36 -19.54 2.28
CA ILE A 240 9.08 -18.62 1.17
C ILE A 240 10.38 -18.08 0.56
N TYR A 241 11.32 -17.63 1.39
CA TYR A 241 12.60 -17.11 0.91
C TYR A 241 13.42 -18.15 0.13
N ILE A 242 13.47 -19.37 0.64
CA ILE A 242 14.16 -20.48 -0.04
C ILE A 242 13.52 -20.77 -1.40
N GLU A 243 12.19 -20.85 -1.48
CA GLU A 243 11.49 -21.19 -2.72
C GLU A 243 11.53 -20.06 -3.76
N THR A 244 11.38 -18.80 -3.33
CA THR A 244 11.53 -17.64 -4.22
C THR A 244 12.96 -17.52 -4.75
N SER A 245 13.97 -17.79 -3.91
CA SER A 245 15.38 -17.85 -4.32
C SER A 245 15.65 -18.97 -5.33
N LYS A 246 15.08 -20.17 -5.12
CA LYS A 246 15.17 -21.30 -6.07
C LYS A 246 14.51 -20.97 -7.41
N ALA A 247 13.42 -20.20 -7.39
CA ALA A 247 12.74 -19.71 -8.60
C ALA A 247 13.53 -18.61 -9.34
N GLY A 248 14.65 -18.15 -8.78
CA GLY A 248 15.57 -17.21 -9.42
C GLY A 248 15.38 -15.75 -9.03
N TYR A 249 14.45 -15.44 -8.12
CA TYR A 249 14.26 -14.09 -7.62
C TYR A 249 15.22 -13.80 -6.48
N LYS A 250 16.03 -12.74 -6.61
CA LYS A 250 17.11 -12.42 -5.65
C LYS A 250 17.04 -10.99 -5.12
N ASP A 251 16.61 -10.06 -5.96
CA ASP A 251 16.49 -8.64 -5.62
C ASP A 251 15.03 -8.35 -5.27
N ILE A 252 14.64 -8.67 -4.03
CA ILE A 252 13.28 -8.45 -3.50
C ILE A 252 13.39 -7.75 -2.15
N ASN A 253 12.56 -6.73 -1.94
CA ASN A 253 12.34 -6.17 -0.61
C ASN A 253 11.28 -7.00 0.14
N PHE A 254 11.70 -7.86 1.07
CA PHE A 254 10.78 -8.64 1.89
C PHE A 254 10.34 -7.89 3.14
N GLU A 255 9.06 -7.55 3.20
CA GLU A 255 8.42 -7.04 4.40
C GLU A 255 7.72 -8.17 5.17
N ILE A 256 7.87 -8.18 6.49
CA ILE A 256 7.15 -9.10 7.38
C ILE A 256 6.03 -8.33 8.08
N SER A 257 4.78 -8.71 7.83
CA SER A 257 3.61 -8.09 8.46
C SER A 257 3.07 -8.93 9.62
N ILE A 258 2.92 -8.28 10.77
CA ILE A 258 2.29 -8.84 11.99
C ILE A 258 1.31 -7.83 12.61
N ASP A 259 0.89 -6.84 11.82
CA ASP A 259 0.04 -5.72 12.25
C ASP A 259 -1.44 -6.14 12.40
N GLU A 260 -1.90 -7.15 11.66
CA GLU A 260 -3.27 -7.68 11.75
C GLU A 260 -3.51 -8.58 12.98
N ASN A 261 -2.50 -8.85 13.81
CA ASN A 261 -2.62 -9.68 15.02
C ASN A 261 -3.59 -9.07 16.05
N LYS A 262 -4.39 -9.86 16.78
CA LYS A 262 -5.36 -9.32 17.78
C LYS A 262 -4.71 -8.44 18.87
N SER A 263 -3.46 -8.71 19.22
CA SER A 263 -2.73 -8.05 20.31
C SER A 263 -1.53 -7.26 19.78
N THR A 264 -1.23 -6.15 20.46
CA THR A 264 -0.01 -5.35 20.22
C THR A 264 1.24 -6.23 20.24
N THR A 265 2.14 -5.99 19.29
CA THR A 265 3.42 -6.70 19.20
C THR A 265 4.30 -6.31 20.40
N THR A 266 4.70 -7.29 21.20
CA THR A 266 5.63 -7.04 22.32
C THR A 266 7.04 -6.73 21.80
N LEU A 267 7.87 -6.09 22.64
CA LEU A 267 9.27 -5.85 22.29
C LEU A 267 10.04 -7.16 22.11
N PHE A 268 9.77 -8.17 22.97
CA PHE A 268 10.39 -9.47 22.83
C PHE A 268 9.90 -10.19 21.56
N GLY A 269 8.62 -10.13 21.22
CA GLY A 269 8.09 -10.70 19.97
C GLY A 269 8.74 -10.10 18.72
N HIS A 270 8.89 -8.78 18.65
CA HIS A 270 9.63 -8.13 17.56
C HIS A 270 11.10 -8.61 17.53
N TRP A 271 11.80 -8.57 18.66
CA TRP A 271 13.19 -9.07 18.73
C TRP A 271 13.30 -10.51 18.26
N PHE A 272 12.42 -11.38 18.75
CA PHE A 272 12.41 -12.81 18.45
C PHE A 272 12.29 -13.09 16.95
N ILE A 273 11.38 -12.39 16.26
CA ILE A 273 11.21 -12.49 14.81
C ILE A 273 12.48 -12.06 14.07
N ALA A 274 13.01 -10.89 14.43
CA ALA A 274 14.17 -10.32 13.75
C ALA A 274 15.43 -11.21 13.94
N ASP A 275 15.65 -11.71 15.16
CA ASP A 275 16.79 -12.55 15.50
C ASP A 275 16.73 -13.94 14.82
N MET A 276 15.57 -14.58 14.88
CA MET A 276 15.36 -15.87 14.20
C MET A 276 15.55 -15.76 12.68
N LEU A 277 15.03 -14.70 12.05
CA LEU A 277 15.21 -14.46 10.62
C LEU A 277 16.67 -14.15 10.27
N SER A 278 17.37 -13.40 11.14
CA SER A 278 18.82 -13.18 11.03
C SER A 278 19.60 -14.50 11.08
N GLY A 279 19.22 -15.42 11.98
CA GLY A 279 19.77 -16.77 12.06
C GLY A 279 19.57 -17.59 10.77
N TYR A 280 18.48 -17.36 10.04
CA TYR A 280 18.25 -17.93 8.71
C TYR A 280 18.94 -17.19 7.57
N GLN A 281 19.66 -16.10 7.86
CA GLN A 281 20.23 -15.18 6.86
C GLN A 281 19.16 -14.62 5.91
N PHE A 282 17.93 -14.49 6.39
CA PHE A 282 16.84 -13.90 5.62
C PHE A 282 17.07 -12.37 5.53
N PRO A 283 17.04 -11.78 4.33
CA PRO A 283 17.26 -10.35 4.14
C PRO A 283 16.00 -9.54 4.46
N VAL A 284 15.72 -9.33 5.75
CA VAL A 284 14.55 -8.57 6.20
C VAL A 284 14.68 -7.12 5.75
N PHE A 285 13.79 -6.68 4.86
CA PHE A 285 13.75 -5.27 4.45
C PHE A 285 13.02 -4.42 5.49
N SER A 286 11.82 -4.84 5.90
CA SER A 286 11.02 -4.16 6.91
C SER A 286 10.19 -5.13 7.75
N ILE A 287 9.83 -4.70 8.95
CA ILE A 287 8.85 -5.37 9.81
C ILE A 287 7.75 -4.37 10.14
N ALA A 288 6.50 -4.78 9.98
CA ALA A 288 5.31 -4.02 10.36
C ALA A 288 4.73 -4.57 11.67
N PRO A 289 5.14 -4.06 12.85
CA PRO A 289 4.54 -4.45 14.12
C PRO A 289 3.14 -3.85 14.29
N ARG A 290 2.29 -4.51 15.08
CA ARG A 290 1.08 -3.88 15.63
C ARG A 290 1.49 -2.98 16.78
N PHE A 291 1.56 -1.68 16.54
CA PHE A 291 1.85 -0.67 17.57
C PHE A 291 0.72 -0.58 18.62
N VAL A 292 1.02 0.07 19.74
CA VAL A 292 0.01 0.42 20.76
C VAL A 292 -1.07 1.33 20.19
N GLY A 293 -2.27 1.30 20.80
CA GLY A 293 -3.45 2.01 20.33
C GLY A 293 -4.11 1.36 19.11
N GLU A 294 -4.89 2.13 18.35
CA GLU A 294 -5.64 1.61 17.21
C GLU A 294 -5.39 2.43 15.94
N PHE A 295 -5.11 1.70 14.85
CA PHE A 295 -4.84 2.25 13.52
C PHE A 295 -6.01 1.95 12.57
N GLN A 296 -7.22 2.39 12.93
CA GLN A 296 -8.40 2.11 12.12
C GLN A 296 -8.35 2.82 10.76
N LYS A 297 -9.02 2.23 9.76
CA LYS A 297 -9.04 2.76 8.40
C LYS A 297 -9.82 4.08 8.32
N GLY A 298 -9.29 5.04 7.55
CA GLY A 298 -9.96 6.31 7.21
C GLY A 298 -10.05 7.36 8.31
N ILE A 299 -9.41 7.16 9.48
CA ILE A 299 -9.45 8.10 10.61
C ILE A 299 -8.07 8.25 11.26
N ASP A 300 -7.92 9.24 12.14
CA ASP A 300 -6.69 9.45 12.91
C ASP A 300 -6.50 8.34 13.98
N TYR A 301 -5.32 8.33 14.59
CA TYR A 301 -4.94 7.39 15.65
C TYR A 301 -5.85 7.52 16.88
N ILE A 302 -6.20 6.37 17.47
CA ILE A 302 -6.95 6.30 18.73
C ILE A 302 -6.03 5.71 19.81
N GLY A 303 -5.65 6.52 20.80
CA GLY A 303 -4.84 6.08 21.94
C GLY A 303 -4.04 7.22 22.57
N SER A 304 -3.13 6.87 23.47
CA SER A 304 -2.17 7.80 24.06
C SER A 304 -1.03 8.08 23.08
N ILE A 305 -0.78 9.35 22.76
CA ILE A 305 0.32 9.76 21.86
C ILE A 305 1.67 9.55 22.55
N GLU A 306 1.76 9.82 23.86
CA GLU A 306 2.97 9.59 24.65
C GLU A 306 3.33 8.11 24.72
N GLU A 307 2.34 7.24 24.87
CA GLU A 307 2.56 5.79 24.87
C GLU A 307 3.02 5.30 23.49
N PHE A 308 2.40 5.81 22.42
CA PHE A 308 2.84 5.54 21.05
C PHE A 308 4.30 5.98 20.82
N LYS A 309 4.67 7.18 21.25
CA LYS A 309 6.04 7.70 21.15
C LYS A 309 7.05 6.77 21.82
N GLU A 310 6.78 6.36 23.06
CA GLU A 310 7.70 5.47 23.77
C GLU A 310 7.74 4.08 23.11
N ASN A 311 6.60 3.56 22.65
CA ASN A 311 6.53 2.28 21.96
C ASN A 311 7.31 2.28 20.63
N VAL A 312 7.16 3.31 19.79
CA VAL A 312 7.93 3.46 18.55
C VAL A 312 9.43 3.57 18.85
N LYS A 313 9.81 4.32 19.88
CA LYS A 313 11.22 4.48 20.27
C LYS A 313 11.86 3.15 20.66
N GLU A 314 11.14 2.30 21.39
CA GLU A 314 11.63 0.99 21.79
C GLU A 314 11.70 0.02 20.59
N HIS A 315 10.70 -0.01 19.72
CA HIS A 315 10.77 -0.80 18.48
C HIS A 315 11.85 -0.30 17.51
N TYR A 316 12.11 1.01 17.48
CA TYR A 316 13.18 1.59 16.67
C TYR A 316 14.56 1.11 17.14
N LYS A 317 14.79 0.94 18.45
CA LYS A 317 16.05 0.35 18.94
C LYS A 317 16.29 -1.05 18.39
N ILE A 318 15.24 -1.87 18.32
CA ILE A 318 15.29 -3.23 17.77
C ILE A 318 15.58 -3.18 16.26
N SER A 319 14.82 -2.36 15.53
CA SER A 319 15.01 -2.13 14.09
C SER A 319 16.41 -1.60 13.75
N ASN A 320 16.99 -0.74 14.59
CA ASN A 320 18.36 -0.24 14.42
C ASN A 320 19.42 -1.30 14.79
N HIS A 321 19.12 -2.22 15.71
CA HIS A 321 20.02 -3.32 16.06
C HIS A 321 20.16 -4.32 14.92
N PHE A 322 19.04 -4.72 14.31
CA PHE A 322 19.00 -5.73 13.24
C PHE A 322 19.13 -5.15 11.83
N GLY A 323 18.93 -3.84 11.65
CA GLY A 323 19.11 -3.15 10.37
C GLY A 323 17.90 -3.16 9.43
N HIS A 324 16.80 -3.82 9.78
CA HIS A 324 15.53 -3.74 9.03
C HIS A 324 14.80 -2.44 9.32
N ARG A 325 13.90 -2.02 8.44
CA ARG A 325 13.08 -0.82 8.62
C ARG A 325 11.84 -1.09 9.48
N LEU A 326 11.38 -0.07 10.20
CA LEU A 326 10.01 -0.07 10.70
C LEU A 326 9.05 0.25 9.56
N SER A 327 8.00 -0.56 9.43
CA SER A 327 6.89 -0.31 8.53
C SER A 327 5.62 0.05 9.30
N PHE A 328 4.94 1.09 8.86
CA PHE A 328 3.72 1.60 9.47
C PHE A 328 2.55 1.36 8.52
N HIS A 329 1.83 0.28 8.80
CA HIS A 329 0.61 -0.08 8.10
C HIS A 329 -0.56 0.80 8.53
N SER A 330 -1.60 0.84 7.70
CA SER A 330 -2.78 1.68 7.94
C SER A 330 -2.44 3.15 8.22
N GLY A 331 -1.36 3.64 7.60
CA GLY A 331 -0.82 4.97 7.83
C GLY A 331 -1.74 6.10 7.38
N SER A 332 -2.72 5.83 6.52
CA SER A 332 -3.68 6.85 6.06
C SER A 332 -4.29 7.62 7.23
N ASP A 333 -4.23 8.96 7.14
CA ASP A 333 -4.85 9.93 8.04
C ASP A 333 -4.34 9.93 9.50
N LYS A 334 -3.22 9.26 9.79
CA LYS A 334 -2.63 9.18 11.15
C LYS A 334 -1.85 10.43 11.54
N PHE A 335 -2.40 11.60 11.26
CA PHE A 335 -1.72 12.90 11.39
C PHE A 335 -1.21 13.17 12.81
N SER A 336 -1.98 12.82 13.84
CA SER A 336 -1.59 13.04 15.24
C SER A 336 -0.30 12.31 15.65
N VAL A 337 0.02 11.19 15.00
CA VAL A 337 1.17 10.35 15.33
C VAL A 337 2.31 10.40 14.32
N PHE A 338 2.07 10.90 13.10
CA PHE A 338 3.11 11.02 12.07
C PHE A 338 4.32 11.84 12.50
N ASN A 339 4.09 12.96 13.20
CA ASN A 339 5.19 13.77 13.70
C ASN A 339 6.12 12.96 14.62
N SER A 340 5.53 12.09 15.46
CA SER A 340 6.27 11.20 16.34
C SER A 340 7.18 10.25 15.57
N ILE A 341 6.72 9.73 14.43
CA ILE A 341 7.49 8.81 13.60
C ILE A 341 8.72 9.52 13.03
N GLY A 342 8.54 10.67 12.36
CA GLY A 342 9.66 11.44 11.78
C GLY A 342 10.65 11.96 12.82
N GLU A 343 10.15 12.32 14.02
CA GLU A 343 10.99 12.75 15.14
C GLU A 343 11.84 11.62 15.72
N ILE A 344 11.33 10.39 15.76
CA ILE A 344 11.99 9.27 16.46
C ILE A 344 12.83 8.42 15.51
N VAL A 345 12.28 8.05 14.35
CA VAL A 345 12.89 7.06 13.45
C VAL A 345 13.87 7.76 12.51
N LYS A 346 15.18 7.60 12.78
CA LYS A 346 16.25 8.28 12.03
C LYS A 346 16.85 7.47 10.89
N GLN A 347 16.58 6.16 10.85
CA GLN A 347 16.91 5.32 9.70
C GLN A 347 15.76 5.31 8.69
N PRO A 348 15.97 4.80 7.47
CA PRO A 348 14.88 4.56 6.52
C PRO A 348 13.72 3.79 7.15
N TYR A 349 12.50 4.26 6.93
CA TYR A 349 11.26 3.62 7.34
C TYR A 349 10.34 3.44 6.14
N HIS A 350 9.25 2.69 6.31
CA HIS A 350 8.21 2.51 5.32
C HIS A 350 6.85 2.94 5.87
N ILE A 351 6.06 3.70 5.11
CA ILE A 351 4.67 4.06 5.45
C ILE A 351 3.76 3.51 4.36
N LYS A 352 2.62 2.91 4.71
CA LYS A 352 1.61 2.48 3.73
C LYS A 352 0.31 3.28 3.84
N ILE A 353 -0.10 3.89 2.74
CA ILE A 353 -1.44 4.45 2.53
C ILE A 353 -2.11 3.76 1.35
N ALA A 354 -3.44 3.70 1.34
CA ALA A 354 -4.19 3.23 0.17
C ALA A 354 -5.58 3.86 0.12
N GLY A 355 -6.47 3.46 1.04
CA GLY A 355 -7.89 3.80 0.95
C GLY A 355 -8.23 5.29 1.14
N THR A 356 -7.33 6.13 1.66
CA THR A 356 -7.58 7.59 1.66
C THR A 356 -7.58 8.20 0.26
N ASN A 357 -6.85 7.60 -0.69
CA ASN A 357 -6.86 8.04 -2.10
C ASN A 357 -8.25 7.83 -2.71
N TRP A 358 -8.90 6.71 -2.36
CA TRP A 358 -10.31 6.47 -2.68
C TRP A 358 -11.24 7.50 -2.03
N LEU A 359 -11.02 7.87 -0.77
CA LEU A 359 -11.85 8.88 -0.10
C LEU A 359 -11.77 10.26 -0.76
N GLU A 360 -10.61 10.64 -1.30
CA GLU A 360 -10.48 11.90 -2.04
C GLU A 360 -11.17 11.85 -3.41
N ALA A 361 -11.25 10.69 -4.05
CA ALA A 361 -12.12 10.50 -5.22
C ALA A 361 -13.60 10.70 -4.84
N VAL A 362 -14.05 10.09 -3.73
CA VAL A 362 -15.42 10.29 -3.20
C VAL A 362 -15.66 11.75 -2.83
N ARG A 363 -14.63 12.48 -2.37
CA ARG A 363 -14.71 13.92 -2.08
C ARG A 363 -14.98 14.72 -3.34
N VAL A 364 -14.28 14.44 -4.43
CA VAL A 364 -14.56 15.07 -5.73
C VAL A 364 -15.99 14.83 -6.15
N ILE A 365 -16.44 13.56 -6.10
CA ILE A 365 -17.81 13.17 -6.47
C ILE A 365 -18.83 13.94 -5.62
N SER A 366 -18.62 14.03 -4.29
CA SER A 366 -19.51 14.75 -3.37
C SER A 366 -19.68 16.24 -3.70
N VAL A 367 -18.73 16.84 -4.42
CA VAL A 367 -18.77 18.24 -4.85
C VAL A 367 -19.35 18.37 -6.25
N LYS A 368 -18.95 17.47 -7.17
CA LYS A 368 -19.20 17.60 -8.60
C LYS A 368 -20.48 16.92 -9.07
N ASN A 369 -20.90 15.84 -8.42
CA ASN A 369 -22.09 15.09 -8.78
C ASN A 369 -22.80 14.53 -7.53
N LYS A 370 -23.79 15.27 -7.04
CA LYS A 370 -24.54 14.95 -5.82
C LYS A 370 -25.34 13.65 -5.93
N ASP A 371 -25.90 13.37 -7.10
CA ASP A 371 -26.66 12.14 -7.34
C ASP A 371 -25.75 10.92 -7.34
N LEU A 372 -24.57 11.02 -7.96
CA LEU A 372 -23.57 9.96 -7.92
C LEU A 372 -23.07 9.70 -6.49
N PHE A 373 -22.82 10.76 -5.71
CA PHE A 373 -22.47 10.62 -4.30
C PHE A 373 -23.58 9.95 -3.48
N ARG A 374 -24.85 10.30 -3.73
CA ARG A 374 -26.00 9.67 -3.06
C ARG A 374 -26.00 8.16 -3.30
N LYS A 375 -25.86 7.71 -4.56
CA LYS A 375 -25.78 6.27 -4.89
C LYS A 375 -24.64 5.57 -4.16
N ILE A 376 -23.45 6.17 -4.15
CA ILE A 376 -22.27 5.66 -3.43
C ILE A 376 -22.56 5.52 -1.93
N TYR A 377 -23.18 6.53 -1.34
CA TYR A 377 -23.50 6.54 0.08
C TYR A 377 -24.54 5.46 0.42
N GLU A 378 -25.60 5.33 -0.36
CA GLU A 378 -26.66 4.34 -0.15
C GLU A 378 -26.10 2.92 -0.15
N ILE A 379 -25.29 2.57 -1.17
CA ILE A 379 -24.62 1.27 -1.23
C ILE A 379 -23.73 1.06 -0.01
N SER A 380 -23.00 2.09 0.41
CA SER A 380 -22.15 2.00 1.61
C SER A 380 -22.97 1.74 2.87
N TYR A 381 -24.06 2.48 3.05
CA TYR A 381 -24.95 2.39 4.20
C TYR A 381 -25.58 0.99 4.29
N GLU A 382 -26.05 0.45 3.17
CA GLU A 382 -26.67 -0.89 3.12
C GLU A 382 -25.68 -2.04 3.35
N ASN A 383 -24.38 -1.82 3.10
CA ASN A 383 -23.36 -2.88 3.15
C ASN A 383 -22.36 -2.74 4.32
N LEU A 384 -22.52 -1.75 5.20
CA LEU A 384 -21.61 -1.53 6.34
C LEU A 384 -21.39 -2.79 7.17
N ASP A 385 -22.46 -3.50 7.56
CA ASP A 385 -22.35 -4.70 8.39
C ASP A 385 -21.61 -5.86 7.72
N LYS A 386 -21.64 -5.92 6.38
CA LYS A 386 -20.85 -6.90 5.62
C LYS A 386 -19.39 -6.45 5.55
N ALA A 387 -19.14 -5.18 5.27
CA ALA A 387 -17.80 -4.61 5.19
C ALA A 387 -17.03 -4.74 6.51
N LYS A 388 -17.70 -4.55 7.66
CA LYS A 388 -17.11 -4.71 9.00
C LYS A 388 -16.57 -6.11 9.31
N LYS A 389 -16.95 -7.13 8.53
CA LYS A 389 -16.36 -8.47 8.66
C LYS A 389 -14.95 -8.56 8.06
N LEU A 390 -14.60 -7.60 7.20
CA LEU A 390 -13.33 -7.54 6.47
C LEU A 390 -12.37 -6.46 7.01
N TYR A 391 -12.89 -5.53 7.82
CA TYR A 391 -12.14 -4.39 8.34
C TYR A 391 -12.50 -4.15 9.80
N ASP A 392 -11.47 -3.99 10.64
CA ASP A 392 -11.63 -3.63 12.05
C ASP A 392 -11.92 -2.13 12.18
N ILE A 393 -13.22 -1.79 12.22
CA ILE A 393 -13.72 -0.42 12.43
C ILE A 393 -14.82 -0.40 13.50
N LYS A 394 -14.90 0.70 14.26
CA LYS A 394 -15.91 0.88 15.32
C LYS A 394 -17.25 1.40 14.81
N THR A 395 -17.27 2.15 13.71
CA THR A 395 -18.49 2.78 13.16
C THR A 395 -19.65 1.78 13.00
N THR A 396 -20.85 2.21 13.37
CA THR A 396 -22.12 1.51 13.21
C THR A 396 -23.13 2.41 12.49
N LEU A 397 -24.28 1.85 12.08
CA LEU A 397 -25.37 2.64 11.50
C LEU A 397 -26.00 3.64 12.48
N GLN A 398 -25.71 3.58 13.78
CA GLN A 398 -26.16 4.59 14.75
C GLN A 398 -25.31 5.86 14.70
N ASP A 399 -24.09 5.77 14.16
CA ASP A 399 -23.12 6.88 14.09
C ASP A 399 -23.29 7.73 12.82
N VAL A 400 -24.10 7.26 11.87
CA VAL A 400 -24.35 7.90 10.58
C VAL A 400 -25.85 8.03 10.33
N LYS A 401 -26.27 9.02 9.53
CA LYS A 401 -27.68 9.19 9.15
C LYS A 401 -27.99 8.47 7.84
N ASN A 402 -29.26 8.19 7.58
CA ASN A 402 -29.69 7.85 6.23
C ASN A 402 -29.46 9.07 5.32
N ILE A 403 -29.08 8.85 4.06
CA ILE A 403 -28.76 9.94 3.13
C ILE A 403 -29.93 10.89 2.88
N ASN A 404 -31.17 10.39 3.01
CA ASN A 404 -32.39 11.17 2.84
C ASN A 404 -32.62 12.16 3.98
N ASP A 405 -31.92 11.99 5.10
CA ASP A 405 -31.96 12.88 6.26
C ASP A 405 -30.76 13.86 6.30
N ILE A 406 -30.01 13.96 5.20
CA ILE A 406 -28.82 14.81 5.06
C ILE A 406 -29.03 15.77 3.88
N ASP A 407 -28.82 17.06 4.11
CA ASP A 407 -28.86 18.07 3.05
C ASP A 407 -27.69 17.88 2.06
N GLU A 408 -27.95 18.01 0.76
CA GLU A 408 -26.92 17.84 -0.29
C GLU A 408 -25.73 18.79 -0.14
N SER A 409 -25.95 19.97 0.45
CA SER A 409 -24.88 20.93 0.76
C SER A 409 -23.90 20.39 1.80
N GLU A 410 -24.30 19.43 2.63
CA GLU A 410 -23.46 18.82 3.66
C GLU A 410 -22.60 17.66 3.14
N TYR A 411 -22.87 17.10 1.96
CA TYR A 411 -22.22 15.87 1.47
C TYR A 411 -20.69 15.89 1.53
N ALA A 412 -20.08 17.00 1.09
CA ALA A 412 -18.62 17.13 1.12
C ALA A 412 -18.06 17.16 2.56
N SER A 413 -18.79 17.76 3.50
CA SER A 413 -18.39 17.84 4.91
C SER A 413 -18.50 16.51 5.65
N LEU A 414 -19.23 15.53 5.10
CA LEU A 414 -19.28 14.18 5.68
C LEU A 414 -17.89 13.53 5.65
N LEU A 415 -17.08 13.80 4.63
CA LEU A 415 -15.73 13.25 4.50
C LEU A 415 -14.71 13.88 5.46
N ASP A 416 -15.14 14.79 6.33
CA ASP A 416 -14.36 15.34 7.43
C ASP A 416 -14.78 14.74 8.79
N LYS A 417 -15.76 13.83 8.78
CA LYS A 417 -16.30 13.17 9.98
C LYS A 417 -15.92 11.69 9.97
N ASP A 418 -15.32 11.24 11.07
CA ASP A 418 -14.76 9.89 11.21
C ASP A 418 -15.73 8.78 10.79
N ALA A 419 -16.94 8.76 11.33
CA ALA A 419 -17.91 7.70 11.03
C ALA A 419 -18.25 7.58 9.54
N TYR A 420 -18.42 8.72 8.88
CA TYR A 420 -18.76 8.80 7.46
C TYR A 420 -17.56 8.42 6.58
N ARG A 421 -16.34 8.82 6.98
CA ARG A 421 -15.10 8.39 6.32
C ARG A 421 -14.94 6.87 6.42
N GLN A 422 -15.11 6.28 7.60
CA GLN A 422 -15.01 4.84 7.78
C GLN A 422 -16.03 4.10 6.91
N LEU A 423 -17.30 4.53 6.92
CA LEU A 423 -18.37 3.97 6.09
C LEU A 423 -17.96 3.91 4.60
N LEU A 424 -17.53 5.04 4.05
CA LEU A 424 -17.17 5.16 2.64
C LEU A 424 -15.85 4.44 2.32
N HIS A 425 -14.93 4.36 3.28
CA HIS A 425 -13.62 3.74 3.11
C HIS A 425 -13.71 2.22 2.99
N VAL A 426 -14.52 1.56 3.82
CA VAL A 426 -14.57 0.08 3.88
C VAL A 426 -15.51 -0.51 2.84
N CYS A 427 -16.45 0.28 2.32
CA CYS A 427 -17.46 -0.17 1.35
C CYS A 427 -17.06 -0.02 -0.12
N TYR A 428 -15.85 0.45 -0.44
CA TYR A 428 -15.36 0.66 -1.82
C TYR A 428 -15.58 -0.57 -2.74
N GLY A 429 -15.38 -1.79 -2.23
CA GLY A 429 -15.56 -3.01 -3.02
C GLY A 429 -17.01 -3.18 -3.50
N TYR A 430 -17.97 -3.01 -2.60
CA TYR A 430 -19.40 -3.09 -2.94
C TYR A 430 -19.84 -2.00 -3.92
N ILE A 431 -19.18 -0.84 -3.88
CA ILE A 431 -19.45 0.26 -4.80
C ILE A 431 -18.88 -0.06 -6.19
N LEU A 432 -17.62 -0.51 -6.24
CA LEU A 432 -16.90 -0.74 -7.49
C LEU A 432 -17.29 -2.06 -8.18
N GLU A 433 -17.95 -2.98 -7.48
CA GLU A 433 -18.59 -4.18 -8.06
C GLU A 433 -19.76 -3.81 -8.99
N VAL A 434 -20.41 -2.66 -8.77
CA VAL A 434 -21.48 -2.18 -9.65
C VAL A 434 -20.88 -1.53 -10.90
N ALA A 435 -20.86 -2.27 -12.01
CA ALA A 435 -20.16 -1.88 -13.25
C ALA A 435 -20.54 -0.47 -13.77
N GLU A 436 -21.84 -0.15 -13.85
CA GLU A 436 -22.32 1.17 -14.29
C GLU A 436 -21.83 2.28 -13.34
N LEU A 437 -21.81 2.02 -12.04
CA LEU A 437 -21.36 2.98 -11.04
C LEU A 437 -19.84 3.19 -11.12
N LYS A 438 -19.07 2.12 -11.32
CA LYS A 438 -17.62 2.19 -11.57
C LYS A 438 -17.33 3.01 -12.82
N GLU A 439 -18.09 2.82 -13.90
CA GLU A 439 -17.95 3.60 -15.14
C GLU A 439 -18.28 5.09 -14.91
N ASP A 440 -19.41 5.41 -14.26
CA ASP A 440 -19.79 6.78 -13.90
C ASP A 440 -18.72 7.48 -13.05
N ILE A 441 -18.15 6.78 -12.07
CA ILE A 441 -17.06 7.28 -11.22
C ILE A 441 -15.83 7.59 -12.08
N MET A 442 -15.38 6.66 -12.91
CA MET A 442 -14.17 6.84 -13.71
C MET A 442 -14.34 7.96 -14.75
N ASN A 443 -15.53 8.07 -15.36
CA ASN A 443 -15.85 9.13 -16.31
C ASN A 443 -15.82 10.50 -15.63
N LEU A 444 -16.49 10.67 -14.48
CA LEU A 444 -16.50 11.93 -13.75
C LEU A 444 -15.09 12.33 -13.28
N LEU A 445 -14.31 11.40 -12.74
CA LEU A 445 -12.93 11.68 -12.31
C LEU A 445 -12.02 12.03 -13.48
N SER A 446 -12.27 11.49 -14.67
CA SER A 446 -11.57 11.91 -15.88
C SER A 446 -12.02 13.32 -16.30
N GLU A 447 -13.31 13.64 -16.30
CA GLU A 447 -13.79 15.01 -16.63
C GLU A 447 -13.24 16.07 -15.67
N GLU A 448 -13.13 15.70 -14.39
CA GLU A 448 -12.71 16.57 -13.29
C GLU A 448 -11.25 16.30 -12.86
N GLU A 449 -10.40 15.82 -13.78
CA GLU A 449 -9.04 15.34 -13.50
C GLU A 449 -8.19 16.36 -12.74
N ASP A 450 -8.15 17.63 -13.20
CA ASP A 450 -7.38 18.68 -12.52
C ASP A 450 -7.86 18.90 -11.08
N PHE A 451 -9.18 18.89 -10.86
CA PHE A 451 -9.74 19.06 -9.53
C PHE A 451 -9.43 17.85 -8.66
N TYR A 452 -9.54 16.64 -9.19
CA TYR A 452 -9.17 15.41 -8.50
C TYR A 452 -7.69 15.37 -8.12
N TYR A 453 -6.80 15.71 -9.06
CA TYR A 453 -5.36 15.75 -8.82
C TYR A 453 -5.00 16.80 -7.77
N SER A 454 -5.69 17.94 -7.75
CA SER A 454 -5.49 18.95 -6.70
C SER A 454 -5.86 18.44 -5.30
N LYS A 455 -6.92 17.63 -5.18
CA LYS A 455 -7.37 17.07 -3.88
C LYS A 455 -6.44 15.97 -3.40
N LEU A 456 -6.11 15.02 -4.27
CA LEU A 456 -5.11 13.98 -3.99
C LEU A 456 -3.77 14.60 -3.58
N GLY A 457 -3.26 15.54 -4.38
CA GLY A 457 -1.98 16.18 -4.14
C GLY A 457 -1.94 16.89 -2.79
N SER A 458 -2.95 17.73 -2.49
CA SER A 458 -3.01 18.44 -1.20
C SER A 458 -3.13 17.49 -0.01
N HIS A 459 -3.93 16.45 -0.12
CA HIS A 459 -4.11 15.47 0.95
C HIS A 459 -2.85 14.64 1.20
N PHE A 460 -2.18 14.22 0.13
CA PHE A 460 -0.93 13.48 0.21
C PHE A 460 0.25 14.34 0.69
N GLU A 461 0.34 15.60 0.26
CA GLU A 461 1.35 16.54 0.75
C GLU A 461 1.22 16.78 2.26
N LYS A 462 -0.02 16.79 2.79
CA LYS A 462 -0.26 16.84 4.23
C LYS A 462 0.36 15.64 4.94
N HIS A 463 0.24 14.42 4.40
CA HIS A 463 0.87 13.23 4.99
C HIS A 463 2.39 13.39 5.08
N LEU A 464 3.03 13.76 3.97
CA LEU A 464 4.48 13.97 3.90
C LEU A 464 4.95 15.09 4.84
N THR A 465 4.16 16.16 4.96
CA THR A 465 4.49 17.32 5.81
C THR A 465 4.36 16.99 7.29
N GLU A 466 3.27 16.36 7.72
CA GLU A 466 3.06 15.97 9.12
C GLU A 466 4.06 14.89 9.57
N LEU A 467 4.50 14.04 8.63
CA LEU A 467 5.57 13.07 8.86
C LEU A 467 6.97 13.70 8.94
N GLN A 468 7.10 14.98 8.57
CA GLN A 468 8.39 15.65 8.35
C GLN A 468 9.29 14.90 7.35
N ALA A 469 8.68 14.39 6.27
CA ALA A 469 9.42 13.70 5.22
C ALA A 469 10.54 14.61 4.65
N PRO A 470 11.74 14.08 4.43
CA PRO A 470 12.87 14.87 3.94
C PRO A 470 12.57 15.43 2.56
N LYS A 471 12.81 16.73 2.34
CA LYS A 471 12.66 17.38 1.02
C LYS A 471 13.92 17.20 0.18
N LYS A 472 13.79 17.22 -1.16
CA LYS A 472 14.94 17.20 -2.09
C LYS A 472 15.68 18.53 -2.14
#